data_AF-A0A8J6JJT8-F1
#
_entry.id   AF-A0A8J6JJT8-F1
#
_cell.length_a   1.000
_cell.length_b   1.000
_cell.length_c   1.000
_cell.angle_alpha   90.00
_cell.angle_beta   90.00
_cell.angle_gamma   90.00
#
_symmetry.space_group_name_H-M   'P 1'
#
loop_
_entity.id
_entity.type
_entity.pdbx_description
1 polymer ?
#
loop_
_entity_poly.entity_id
_entity_poly.type
_entity_poly.pdbx_seq_one_letter_code
_entity_poly.pdbx_strand_id
1 'polypeptide(L)' 'MPTRRAALALGLAAPALAQTAWPDRPIRIVIPFPPGGSNDTVARIIQPR' A
#
# COMPACT_ATOMS: atom_id res chain seq x y z
N MET A 1 -38.96 17.93 -14.61
CA MET A 1 -37.55 18.20 -14.92
C MET A 1 -36.74 17.99 -13.65
N PRO A 2 -35.89 16.97 -13.54
CA PRO A 2 -35.08 16.76 -12.34
C PRO A 2 -34.19 17.99 -12.17
N THR A 3 -34.37 18.69 -11.06
CA THR A 3 -33.63 19.91 -10.73
C THR A 3 -32.13 19.64 -10.74
N ARG A 4 -31.34 20.54 -11.35
CA ARG A 4 -29.87 20.45 -11.46
C ARG A 4 -29.15 20.08 -10.14
N ARG A 5 -29.78 20.38 -8.99
CA ARG A 5 -29.34 20.01 -7.64
C ARG A 5 -29.27 18.49 -7.40
N ALA A 6 -30.20 17.72 -7.97
CA ALA A 6 -30.22 16.26 -7.84
C ALA A 6 -29.03 15.62 -8.57
N ALA A 7 -28.65 16.16 -9.73
CA ALA A 7 -27.49 15.67 -10.49
C ALA A 7 -26.16 15.88 -9.74
N LEU A 8 -26.03 16.99 -9.00
CA LEU A 8 -24.83 17.25 -8.19
C LEU A 8 -24.74 16.29 -7.00
N ALA A 9 -25.86 15.97 -6.34
CA ALA A 9 -25.88 15.07 -5.18
C ALA A 9 -25.47 13.62 -5.54
N LEU A 10 -25.82 13.16 -6.76
CA LEU A 10 -25.40 11.84 -7.26
C LEU A 10 -23.89 11.72 -7.48
N GLY A 11 -23.20 12.81 -7.82
CA GLY A 11 -21.75 12.82 -8.01
C GLY A 11 -20.94 12.74 -6.71
N LEU A 12 -21.52 13.15 -5.57
CA LEU A 12 -20.86 13.07 -4.26
C LEU A 12 -21.03 11.71 -3.56
N ALA A 13 -21.91 10.84 -4.05
CA ALA A 13 -22.20 9.54 -3.45
C ALA A 13 -21.32 8.40 -4.00
N ALA A 14 -20.10 8.70 -4.46
CA ALA A 14 -19.18 7.68 -4.96
C ALA A 14 -18.68 6.79 -3.80
N PRO A 15 -18.64 5.45 -3.98
CA PRO A 15 -18.10 4.55 -2.96
C PRO A 15 -16.61 4.85 -2.74
N ALA A 16 -16.20 4.95 -1.48
CA ALA A 16 -14.79 5.05 -1.14
C ALA A 16 -14.10 3.72 -1.43
N LEU A 17 -13.06 3.74 -2.27
CA LEU A 17 -12.18 2.58 -2.45
C LEU A 17 -11.22 2.51 -1.26
N ALA A 18 -11.30 1.43 -0.48
CA ALA A 18 -10.36 1.16 0.60
C ALA A 18 -8.98 0.82 0.01
N GLN A 19 -7.91 1.11 0.77
CA GLN A 19 -6.59 0.59 0.44
C GLN A 19 -6.61 -0.94 0.35
N THR A 20 -5.89 -1.49 -0.62
CA THR A 20 -5.62 -2.93 -0.70
C THR A 20 -4.91 -3.40 0.57
N ALA A 21 -5.04 -4.69 0.91
CA ALA A 21 -4.33 -5.25 2.04
C ALA A 21 -2.82 -5.06 1.83
N TRP A 22 -2.16 -4.45 2.81
CA TRP A 22 -0.71 -4.30 2.79
C TRP A 22 -0.04 -5.66 3.11
N PRO A 23 1.08 -6.00 2.46
CA PRO A 23 1.73 -5.27 1.37
C PRO A 23 1.13 -5.61 0.01
N ASP A 24 0.95 -4.60 -0.85
CA ASP A 24 0.47 -4.75 -2.22
C ASP A 24 1.59 -5.06 -3.23
N ARG A 25 2.86 -5.03 -2.77
CA ARG A 25 4.07 -5.29 -3.56
C ARG A 25 5.24 -5.74 -2.66
N PRO A 26 6.29 -6.37 -3.22
CA PRO A 26 7.48 -6.75 -2.46
C PRO A 26 8.12 -5.57 -1.71
N ILE A 27 8.50 -5.81 -0.45
CA ILE A 27 9.14 -4.80 0.42
C ILE A 27 10.66 -4.86 0.21
N ARG A 28 11.28 -3.69 0.00
CA ARG A 28 12.74 -3.57 -0.04
C ARG A 28 13.28 -3.24 1.35
N ILE A 29 14.06 -4.17 1.91
CA ILE A 29 14.77 -3.97 3.17
C ILE A 29 16.16 -3.38 2.85
N VAL A 30 16.49 -2.22 3.43
CA VAL A 30 17.78 -1.54 3.22
C VAL A 30 18.71 -1.82 4.39
N ILE A 31 19.89 -2.32 4.10
CA ILE A 31 20.91 -2.68 5.10
C ILE A 31 22.13 -1.79 4.86
N PRO A 32 22.44 -0.82 5.73
CA PRO A 32 23.54 0.12 5.53
C PRO A 32 24.90 -0.46 5.96
N PHE A 33 25.10 -1.77 5.73
CA PHE A 33 26.30 -2.51 6.12
C PHE A 33 26.77 -3.38 4.95
N PRO A 34 28.04 -3.81 4.93
CA PRO A 34 28.53 -4.72 3.91
C PRO A 34 27.71 -6.04 3.83
N PRO A 35 27.60 -6.64 2.64
CA PRO A 35 26.94 -7.93 2.48
C PRO A 35 27.68 -9.03 3.26
N GLY A 36 26.94 -10.02 3.78
CA GLY A 36 27.50 -11.15 4.54
C GLY A 36 27.77 -10.89 6.03
N GLY A 37 27.56 -9.66 6.53
CA GLY A 37 27.61 -9.38 7.97
C GLY A 37 26.36 -9.87 8.72
N SER A 38 26.41 -9.84 10.06
CA SER A 38 25.29 -10.29 10.92
C SER A 38 23.93 -9.67 10.52
N ASN A 39 23.91 -8.39 10.15
CA ASN A 39 22.69 -7.69 9.75
C ASN A 39 22.12 -8.22 8.42
N ASP A 40 22.98 -8.56 7.46
CA ASP A 40 22.57 -9.17 6.18
C ASP A 40 22.05 -10.60 6.39
N THR A 41 22.71 -11.39 7.24
CA THR A 41 22.27 -12.75 7.58
C THR A 41 20.87 -12.75 8.20
N VAL A 42 20.65 -11.91 9.23
CA VAL A 42 19.35 -11.82 9.90
C VAL A 42 18.27 -11.37 8.92
N ALA A 43 18.53 -10.34 8.12
CA ALA A 43 17.55 -9.84 7.14
C ALA A 43 17.12 -10.92 6.14
N ARG A 44 18.05 -11.79 5.69
CA ARG A 44 17.73 -12.90 4.78
C ARG A 44 16.86 -13.98 5.42
N ILE A 45 16.96 -14.17 6.74
CA ILE A 45 16.16 -15.16 7.49
C ILE A 45 14.75 -14.64 7.75
N ILE A 46 14.60 -13.36 8.11
CA ILE A 46 13.32 -12.80 8.53
C ILE A 46 12.44 -12.30 7.38
N GLN A 47 13.00 -12.11 6.19
CA GLN A 47 12.23 -11.58 5.06
C GLN A 47 11.03 -12.49 4.75
N PRO A 48 9.81 -11.93 4.62
CA PRO A 48 8.67 -12.69 4.10
C PRO A 48 9.01 -13.28 2.73
N ARG A 49 8.52 -14.49 2.46
CA ARG A 49 8.64 -15.12 1.13
C ARG A 49 7.73 -14.44 0.12
#